data_AF-A0A842MSG2-F1
#
_entry.id   AF-A0A842MSG2-F1
#
_cell.length_a   1.000
_cell.length_b   1.000
_cell.length_c   1.000
_cell.angle_alpha   90.00
_cell.angle_beta   90.00
_cell.angle_gamma   90.00
#
_symmetry.space_group_name_H-M   'P 1'
#
loop_
_entity.id
_entity.type
_entity.pdbx_description
1 polymer ?
#
loop_
_entity_poly.entity_id
_entity_poly.type
_entity_poly.pdbx_seq_one_letter_code
_entity_poly.pdbx_strand_id
1 'polypeptide(L)' 'KGASGARTPRKASWIKTVRPLRARLRELRKEGLLDQKEYRKLYGMVKGGAFRSKAHLNLYLKERGILK' A
#
# COMPACT_ATOMS: atom_id res chain seq x y z
N LYS A 1 8.20 -30.16 -12.17
CA LYS A 1 7.72 -28.75 -12.13
C LYS A 1 6.70 -28.63 -11.01
N GLY A 2 6.79 -27.64 -10.12
CA GLY A 2 5.85 -27.48 -8.99
C GLY A 2 4.53 -26.83 -9.41
N ALA A 3 3.47 -27.07 -8.62
CA ALA A 3 2.15 -26.47 -8.84
C ALA A 3 2.16 -24.93 -8.78
N SER A 4 1.15 -24.29 -9.36
CA SER A 4 0.99 -22.83 -9.28
C SER A 4 0.92 -22.36 -7.83
N GLY A 5 1.77 -21.39 -7.48
CA GLY A 5 1.87 -20.90 -6.10
C GLY A 5 2.72 -21.76 -5.15
N ALA A 6 3.32 -22.87 -5.60
CA ALA A 6 4.20 -23.69 -4.76
C ALA A 6 5.43 -22.92 -4.27
N ARG A 7 5.97 -22.02 -5.10
CA ARG A 7 7.10 -21.13 -4.73
C ARG A 7 6.65 -19.88 -3.96
N THR A 8 5.42 -19.44 -4.17
CA THR A 8 4.87 -18.21 -3.59
C THR A 8 3.41 -18.43 -3.18
N PRO A 9 3.17 -18.95 -1.97
CA PRO A 9 1.81 -19.15 -1.47
C PRO A 9 1.02 -17.84 -1.47
N ARG A 10 -0.29 -17.92 -1.72
CA ARG A 10 -1.18 -16.74 -1.85
C ARG A 10 -1.07 -15.78 -0.67
N LYS A 11 -1.02 -16.31 0.56
CA LYS A 11 -0.87 -15.52 1.79
C LYS A 11 0.47 -14.78 1.84
N ALA A 12 1.58 -15.43 1.47
CA ALA A 12 2.89 -14.81 1.43
C ALA A 12 2.94 -13.67 0.40
N SER A 13 2.34 -13.89 -0.79
CA SER A 13 2.21 -12.85 -1.80
C SER A 13 1.39 -11.65 -1.30
N TRP A 14 0.24 -11.89 -0.66
CA TRP A 14 -0.58 -10.81 -0.09
C TRP A 14 0.16 -10.02 0.98
N ILE A 15 0.88 -10.70 1.87
CA ILE A 15 1.72 -10.05 2.90
C ILE A 15 2.79 -9.18 2.25
N LYS A 16 3.45 -9.68 1.21
CA LYS A 16 4.50 -8.97 0.46
C LYS A 16 3.97 -7.72 -0.22
N THR A 17 2.69 -7.67 -0.60
CA THR A 17 2.05 -6.47 -1.17
C THR A 17 1.60 -5.50 -0.09
N VAL A 18 0.85 -5.96 0.91
CA VAL A 18 0.15 -5.08 1.88
C VAL A 18 1.10 -4.43 2.90
N ARG A 19 2.11 -5.16 3.41
CA ARG A 19 3.05 -4.62 4.39
C ARG A 19 3.82 -3.39 3.90
N PRO A 20 4.48 -3.41 2.72
CA PRO A 20 5.21 -2.23 2.25
C PRO A 20 4.32 -1.02 1.96
N LEU A 21 3.07 -1.23 1.54
CA LEU A 21 2.11 -0.15 1.35
C LEU A 21 1.78 0.55 2.68
N ARG A 22 1.50 -0.24 3.73
CA ARG A 22 1.23 0.30 5.08
C ARG A 22 2.45 0.98 5.69
N ALA A 23 3.65 0.44 5.44
CA ALA A 23 4.89 1.08 5.86
C ALA A 23 5.04 2.47 5.21
N ARG A 24 4.80 2.57 3.90
CA ARG A 24 4.86 3.86 3.18
C ARG A 24 3.86 4.89 3.72
N LEU A 25 2.62 4.47 3.99
CA LEU A 25 1.63 5.36 4.61
C LEU A 25 2.05 5.84 6.01
N ARG A 26 2.74 4.99 6.77
CA ARG A 26 3.26 5.36 8.10
C ARG A 26 4.42 6.36 7.99
N GLU A 27 5.31 6.19 7.02
CA GLU A 27 6.39 7.15 6.71
C GLU A 27 5.80 8.52 6.37
N LEU A 28 4.86 8.57 5.41
CA LEU A 28 4.21 9.82 4.99
C LEU A 28 3.46 10.52 6.14
N ARG A 29 2.86 9.75 7.05
CA ARG A 29 2.23 10.30 8.25
C ARG A 29 3.27 10.86 9.24
N LYS A 30 4.43 10.20 9.40
CA LYS A 30 5.52 10.70 10.25
C LYS A 30 6.14 11.97 9.68
N GLU A 31 6.23 12.08 8.37
CA GLU A 31 6.70 13.26 7.64
C GLU A 31 5.68 14.43 7.70
N GLY A 32 4.47 14.21 8.23
CA GLY A 32 3.43 15.24 8.31
C GLY A 32 2.71 15.53 6.99
N LEU A 33 2.99 14.77 5.94
CA LEU A 33 2.38 14.92 4.62
C LEU A 33 0.94 14.39 4.56
N LEU A 34 0.55 13.52 5.50
CA LEU A 34 -0.79 12.95 5.57
C LEU A 34 -1.50 13.34 6.87
N ASP A 35 -2.71 13.87 6.72
CA ASP A 35 -3.61 14.04 7.87
C ASP A 35 -4.11 12.68 8.40
N GLN A 36 -4.51 12.65 9.67
CA GLN A 36 -5.04 11.47 10.33
C GLN A 36 -6.28 10.90 9.63
N LYS A 37 -7.15 11.77 9.09
CA LYS A 37 -8.36 11.34 8.36
C LYS A 37 -8.00 10.63 7.06
N GLU A 38 -7.05 11.19 6.31
CA GLU A 38 -6.59 10.65 5.04
C GLU A 38 -5.82 9.35 5.23
N TYR A 39 -4.96 9.28 6.24
CA TYR A 39 -4.25 8.05 6.61
C TYR A 39 -5.23 6.91 6.86
N ARG A 40 -6.29 7.13 7.65
CA ARG A 40 -7.31 6.08 7.94
C ARG A 40 -8.01 5.61 6.66
N LYS A 41 -8.38 6.53 5.77
CA LYS A 41 -9.02 6.22 4.48
C LYS A 41 -8.10 5.38 3.58
N LEU A 42 -6.87 5.83 3.38
CA LEU A 42 -5.87 5.13 2.56
C LEU A 42 -5.51 3.76 3.15
N TYR A 43 -5.42 3.66 4.48
CA TYR A 43 -5.16 2.39 5.16
C TYR A 43 -6.29 1.38 4.92
N GLY A 44 -7.55 1.83 4.91
CA GLY A 44 -8.71 1.02 4.54
C GLY A 44 -8.65 0.54 3.08
N MET A 45 -8.28 1.42 2.15
CA MET A 45 -8.09 1.08 0.74
C MET A 45 -6.98 0.04 0.52
N VAL A 46 -5.87 0.16 1.26
CA VAL A 46 -4.79 -0.85 1.25
C VAL A 46 -5.29 -2.19 1.81
N LYS A 47 -6.09 -2.19 2.88
CA LYS A 47 -6.73 -3.42 3.40
C LYS A 47 -7.63 -4.07 2.34
N GLY A 48 -8.35 -3.28 1.56
CA GLY A 48 -9.21 -3.73 0.46
C GLY A 48 -8.47 -4.15 -0.82
N GLY A 49 -7.15 -3.98 -0.88
CA GLY A 49 -6.36 -4.37 -2.07
C GLY A 49 -6.47 -3.40 -3.25
N ALA A 50 -6.84 -2.14 -3.01
CA ALA A 50 -6.97 -1.12 -4.07
C ALA A 50 -5.63 -0.82 -4.78
N PHE A 51 -4.50 -1.04 -4.09
CA PHE A 51 -3.17 -0.72 -4.62
C PHE A 51 -2.40 -1.99 -4.99
N ARG A 52 -1.73 -1.94 -6.14
CA ARG A 52 -0.94 -3.05 -6.70
C ARG A 52 0.52 -3.00 -6.27
N SER A 53 1.05 -1.80 -6.01
CA SER A 53 2.46 -1.56 -5.66
C SER A 53 2.64 -0.20 -4.98
N LYS A 54 3.84 0.05 -4.43
CA LYS A 54 4.21 1.38 -3.89
C LYS A 54 4.10 2.49 -4.94
N ALA A 55 4.44 2.20 -6.19
CA ALA A 55 4.32 3.15 -7.29
C ALA A 55 2.86 3.54 -7.55
N HIS A 56 1.94 2.57 -7.55
CA HIS A 56 0.52 2.85 -7.70
C HIS A 56 -0.02 3.70 -6.53
N LEU A 57 0.43 3.43 -5.30
CA LEU A 57 0.09 4.27 -4.14
C LEU A 57 0.60 5.70 -4.30
N ASN A 58 1.86 5.87 -4.71
CA ASN A 58 2.44 7.20 -4.90
C ASN A 58 1.75 7.97 -6.04
N LEU A 59 1.39 7.31 -7.14
CA LEU A 59 0.61 7.91 -8.22
C LEU A 59 -0.73 8.44 -7.71
N TYR A 60 -1.47 7.62 -6.96
CA TYR A 60 -2.75 8.01 -6.37
C TYR A 60 -2.63 9.23 -5.44
N LEU A 61 -1.55 9.29 -4.68
CA LEU A 61 -1.27 10.42 -3.79
C LEU A 61 -0.88 11.69 -4.55
N LYS A 62 -0.17 11.56 -5.68
CA LYS A 62 0.14 12.67 -6.59
C LYS A 62 -1.12 13.21 -7.27
N GLU A 63 -1.97 12.33 -7.77
CA GLU A 63 -3.26 12.70 -8.38
C GLU A 63 -4.17 13.44 -7.40
N ARG A 64 -4.08 13.11 -6.10
CA ARG A 64 -4.79 13.84 -5.03
C ARG A 64 -4.13 15.15 -4.60
N GLY A 65 -2.92 15.46 -5.09
CA GLY A 65 -2.17 16.65 -4.69
C GLY A 65 -1.54 16.59 -3.30
N ILE A 66 -1.47 15.41 -2.68
CA ILE A 66 -0.87 15.20 -1.35
C ILE A 66 0.67 15.15 -1.47
N LEU A 67 1.15 14.54 -2.56
CA LEU A 67 2.55 14.54 -2.94
C LEU A 67 2.73 15.48 -4.14
N LYS A 68 3.62 16.47 -4.00
CA LYS A 68 4.19 17.19 -5.15
C LYS A 68 5.26 16.33 -5.82
#